data_AF-A0A7L2IUL1-F1
#
_entry.id   AF-A0A7L2IUL1-F1
#
_cell.length_a   1.000
_cell.length_b   1.000
_cell.length_c   1.000
_cell.angle_alpha   90.00
_cell.angle_beta   90.00
_cell.angle_gamma   90.00
#
_symmetry.space_group_name_H-M   'P 1'
#
loop_
_entity.id
_entity.type
_entity.pdbx_description
1 polymer ?
#
loop_
_entity_poly.entity_id
_entity_poly.type
_entity_poly.pdbx_seq_one_letter_code
_entity_poly.pdbx_strand_id
1 'polypeptide(L)'
;SVGCRQIQDLEIPCVEVDPCGDAQAAAEGAVLGLHEYNELKQKKKPVVTAQLHGSAESEAWHKGVIYAEGQNLARYLMEAPANYITPIKFAEHIEQKLRSFSNVKVHIR
;
A
#
# COMPACT_ATOMS: atom_id res chain seq x y z
N SER A 1 -6.81 -2.79 -9.07
CA SER A 1 -7.40 -2.23 -10.28
C SER A 1 -6.75 -2.90 -11.49
N VAL A 2 -7.55 -3.42 -12.42
CA VAL A 2 -7.04 -3.99 -13.69
C VAL A 2 -6.34 -2.90 -14.50
N GLY A 3 -6.91 -1.69 -14.52
CA GLY A 3 -6.33 -0.54 -15.22
C GLY A 3 -4.95 -0.15 -14.69
N CYS A 4 -4.78 0.00 -13.36
CA CYS A 4 -3.48 0.38 -12.80
C CYS A 4 -2.38 -0.66 -13.09
N ARG A 5 -2.72 -1.96 -13.12
CA ARG A 5 -1.75 -3.00 -13.51
C ARG A 5 -1.35 -2.91 -14.98
N GLN A 6 -2.30 -2.60 -15.86
CA GLN A 6 -1.98 -2.37 -17.27
C GLN A 6 -1.03 -1.17 -17.44
N ILE A 7 -1.23 -0.09 -16.67
CA ILE A 7 -0.34 1.08 -16.67
C ILE A 7 1.07 0.71 -16.15
N GLN A 8 1.15 -0.14 -15.12
CA GLN A 8 2.42 -0.68 -14.62
C GLN A 8 3.15 -1.52 -15.67
N ASP A 9 2.43 -2.37 -16.42
CA ASP A 9 3.02 -3.19 -17.48
C ASP A 9 3.50 -2.34 -18.68
N LEU A 10 2.98 -1.11 -18.83
CA LEU A 10 3.47 -0.10 -19.78
C LEU A 10 4.65 0.73 -19.23
N GLU A 11 5.11 0.44 -18.02
CA GLU A 11 6.22 1.13 -17.35
C GLU A 11 6.01 2.63 -17.10
N ILE A 12 4.75 3.03 -16.98
CA ILE A 12 4.38 4.42 -16.68
C ILE A 12 4.42 4.62 -15.15
N PRO A 13 5.21 5.58 -14.63
CA PRO A 13 5.46 5.71 -13.20
C PRO A 13 4.34 6.38 -12.40
N CYS A 14 3.41 7.08 -13.06
CA CYS A 14 2.33 7.80 -12.40
C CYS A 14 1.01 7.60 -13.15
N VAL A 15 -0.08 7.41 -12.42
CA VAL A 15 -1.43 7.26 -12.98
C VAL A 15 -2.43 8.11 -12.20
N GLU A 16 -3.23 8.88 -12.93
CA GLU A 16 -4.41 9.52 -12.39
C GLU A 16 -5.61 8.57 -12.51
N VAL A 17 -6.37 8.43 -11.43
CA VAL A 17 -7.47 7.46 -11.32
C VAL A 17 -8.78 8.22 -11.13
N ASP A 18 -9.73 7.98 -12.03
CA ASP A 18 -11.10 8.48 -11.93
C ASP A 18 -11.74 7.95 -10.62
N PRO A 19 -12.42 8.81 -9.82
CA PRO A 19 -13.14 8.37 -8.63
C PRO A 19 -14.25 7.35 -8.92
N CYS A 20 -14.73 7.22 -10.17
CA CYS A 20 -15.74 6.25 -10.58
C CYS A 20 -17.04 6.31 -9.73
N GLY A 21 -17.37 7.50 -9.19
CA GLY A 21 -18.51 7.72 -8.30
C GLY A 21 -18.30 7.33 -6.84
N ASP A 22 -17.14 6.77 -6.47
CA ASP A 22 -16.71 6.52 -5.09
C ASP A 22 -15.17 6.54 -5.01
N ALA A 23 -14.62 7.71 -4.65
CA ALA A 23 -13.17 7.90 -4.59
C ALA A 23 -12.47 7.00 -3.58
N GLN A 24 -13.15 6.59 -2.48
CA GLN A 24 -12.57 5.68 -1.50
C GLN A 24 -12.38 4.30 -2.13
N ALA A 25 -13.41 3.76 -2.76
CA ALA A 25 -13.35 2.46 -3.43
C ALA A 25 -12.34 2.45 -4.59
N ALA A 26 -12.26 3.55 -5.36
CA ALA A 26 -11.28 3.71 -6.43
C ALA A 26 -9.83 3.69 -5.90
N ALA A 27 -9.56 4.45 -4.82
CA ALA A 27 -8.25 4.47 -4.17
C ALA A 27 -7.86 3.09 -3.63
N GLU A 28 -8.77 2.42 -2.91
CA GLU A 28 -8.54 1.06 -2.41
C GLU A 28 -8.20 0.10 -3.55
N GLY A 29 -9.00 0.14 -4.62
CA GLY A 29 -8.77 -0.65 -5.81
C GLY A 29 -7.40 -0.40 -6.44
N ALA A 30 -6.97 0.86 -6.55
CA ALA A 30 -5.67 1.22 -7.11
C ALA A 30 -4.51 0.72 -6.22
N VAL A 31 -4.51 1.09 -4.94
CA VAL A 31 -3.42 0.82 -3.99
C VAL A 31 -3.30 -0.68 -3.66
N LEU A 32 -4.41 -1.40 -3.46
CA LEU A 32 -4.38 -2.85 -3.24
C LEU A 32 -3.95 -3.61 -4.49
N GLY A 33 -4.36 -3.11 -5.66
CA GLY A 33 -4.11 -3.77 -6.93
C GLY A 33 -2.69 -3.62 -7.47
N LEU A 34 -1.98 -2.55 -7.08
CA LEU A 34 -0.58 -2.29 -7.42
C LEU A 34 0.41 -2.92 -6.43
N HIS A 35 -0.06 -3.38 -5.27
CA HIS A 35 0.80 -3.99 -4.26
C HIS A 35 1.36 -5.34 -4.72
N GLU A 36 2.68 -5.48 -4.62
CA GLU A 36 3.42 -6.71 -4.85
C GLU A 36 4.55 -6.83 -3.83
N TYR A 37 4.64 -7.95 -3.11
CA TYR A 37 5.85 -8.27 -2.36
C TYR A 37 6.97 -8.68 -3.32
N ASN A 38 7.91 -7.77 -3.55
CA ASN A 38 9.05 -7.98 -4.44
C ASN A 38 10.40 -7.60 -3.81
N GLU A 39 10.44 -7.39 -2.49
CA GLU A 39 11.65 -6.93 -1.78
C GLU A 39 12.86 -7.85 -2.02
N LEU A 40 12.62 -9.17 -2.05
CA LEU A 40 13.63 -10.21 -2.24
C LEU A 40 13.85 -10.62 -3.70
N LYS A 41 13.19 -9.97 -4.67
CA LYS A 41 13.33 -10.25 -6.11
C LYS A 41 14.38 -9.34 -6.75
N GLN A 42 15.18 -9.89 -7.66
CA GLN A 42 16.14 -9.10 -8.47
C GLN A 42 15.44 -8.28 -9.55
N LYS A 43 14.49 -8.89 -10.27
CA LYS A 43 13.66 -8.22 -11.28
C LYS A 43 12.37 -7.76 -10.61
N LYS A 44 12.10 -6.46 -10.66
CA LYS A 44 10.92 -5.82 -10.06
C LYS A 44 10.12 -5.14 -11.16
N LYS A 45 8.80 -5.15 -11.02
CA LYS A 45 7.95 -4.27 -11.83
C LYS A 45 8.25 -2.81 -11.47
N PRO A 46 8.06 -1.87 -12.41
CA PRO A 46 8.15 -0.45 -12.11
C PRO A 46 7.15 -0.08 -11.03
N VAL A 47 7.56 0.83 -10.16
CA VAL A 47 6.69 1.39 -9.12
C VAL A 47 5.78 2.40 -9.79
N VAL A 48 4.47 2.26 -9.56
CA VAL A 48 3.46 3.19 -10.07
C VAL A 48 2.83 3.93 -8.90
N THR A 49 2.86 5.25 -8.96
CA THR A 49 2.14 6.13 -8.02
C THR A 49 0.75 6.38 -8.58
N ALA A 50 -0.28 5.92 -7.86
CA ALA A 50 -1.67 6.25 -8.17
C ALA A 50 -2.08 7.52 -7.41
N GLN A 51 -2.67 8.47 -8.13
CA GLN A 51 -3.23 9.69 -7.57
C GLN A 51 -4.66 9.90 -8.07
N LEU A 52 -5.45 10.65 -7.32
CA LEU A 52 -6.80 11.01 -7.71
C LEU A 52 -6.77 11.87 -8.98
N HIS A 53 -7.63 11.55 -9.95
CA HIS A 53 -7.87 12.43 -11.08
C HIS A 53 -8.77 13.60 -10.65
N GLY A 54 -8.28 14.83 -10.80
CA GLY A 54 -8.94 16.02 -10.29
C GLY A 54 -8.80 16.20 -8.78
N SER A 55 -9.63 17.08 -8.19
CA SER A 55 -9.51 17.49 -6.78
C SER A 55 -10.79 17.31 -5.96
N ALA A 56 -11.90 16.92 -6.59
CA ALA A 56 -13.13 16.58 -5.88
C ALA A 56 -12.92 15.26 -5.12
N GLU A 57 -13.49 15.10 -3.92
CA GLU A 57 -13.41 13.86 -3.13
C GLU A 57 -12.01 13.46 -2.63
N SER A 58 -11.07 14.41 -2.52
CA SER A 58 -9.71 14.16 -2.03
C SER A 58 -9.65 13.51 -0.64
N GLU A 59 -10.58 13.85 0.25
CA GLU A 59 -10.69 13.24 1.59
C GLU A 59 -11.11 11.76 1.51
N ALA A 60 -12.09 11.43 0.66
CA ALA A 60 -12.54 10.05 0.45
C ALA A 60 -11.43 9.20 -0.21
N TRP A 61 -10.74 9.76 -1.21
CA TRP A 61 -9.55 9.14 -1.79
C TRP A 61 -8.48 8.86 -0.72
N HIS A 62 -8.12 9.87 0.08
CA HIS A 62 -7.11 9.73 1.13
C HIS A 62 -7.49 8.66 2.16
N LYS A 63 -8.77 8.59 2.54
CA LYS A 63 -9.29 7.52 3.41
C LYS A 63 -9.11 6.13 2.79
N GLY A 64 -9.40 5.98 1.49
CA GLY A 64 -9.21 4.71 0.78
C GLY A 64 -7.75 4.30 0.68
N VAL A 65 -6.84 5.27 0.48
CA VAL A 65 -5.39 5.04 0.56
C VAL A 65 -4.99 4.50 1.94
N ILE A 66 -5.42 5.15 3.03
CA ILE A 66 -5.13 4.70 4.40
C ILE A 66 -5.60 3.26 4.64
N TYR A 67 -6.82 2.93 4.20
CA TYR A 67 -7.40 1.59 4.37
C TYR A 67 -6.57 0.55 3.62
N ALA A 68 -6.24 0.83 2.36
CA ALA A 68 -5.44 -0.07 1.53
C ALA A 68 -4.00 -0.21 2.02
N GLU A 69 -3.36 0.86 2.50
CA GLU A 69 -2.02 0.80 3.08
C GLU A 69 -1.97 -0.05 4.36
N GLY A 70 -2.99 0.07 5.22
CA GLY A 70 -3.13 -0.78 6.41
C GLY A 70 -3.24 -2.26 6.04
N GLN A 71 -4.05 -2.59 5.03
CA GLN A 71 -4.16 -3.97 4.54
C GLN A 71 -2.87 -4.45 3.85
N ASN A 72 -2.21 -3.60 3.08
CA ASN A 72 -0.95 -3.93 2.41
C ASN A 72 0.20 -4.13 3.40
N LEU A 73 0.19 -3.45 4.56
CA LEU A 73 1.11 -3.75 5.66
C LEU A 73 0.89 -5.18 6.18
N ALA A 74 -0.36 -5.59 6.38
CA ALA A 74 -0.67 -6.96 6.78
C ALA A 74 -0.19 -7.97 5.72
N ARG A 75 -0.45 -7.71 4.43
CA ARG A 75 0.05 -8.54 3.32
C ARG A 75 1.57 -8.64 3.32
N TYR A 76 2.28 -7.53 3.48
CA TYR A 76 3.74 -7.54 3.56
C TYR A 76 4.26 -8.48 4.65
N LEU A 77 3.68 -8.41 5.86
CA LEU A 77 4.08 -9.23 7.00
C LEU A 77 3.73 -10.72 6.79
N MET A 78 2.68 -11.02 6.03
CA MET A 78 2.20 -12.39 5.74
C MET A 78 2.87 -13.04 4.52
N GLU A 79 3.23 -12.26 3.50
CA GLU A 79 3.86 -12.74 2.26
C GLU A 79 5.37 -12.96 2.44
N ALA A 80 6.00 -12.26 3.38
CA ALA A 80 7.42 -12.42 3.66
C ALA A 80 7.74 -13.79 4.28
N PRO A 81 8.86 -14.44 3.89
CA PRO A 81 9.19 -15.77 4.39
C PRO A 81 9.56 -15.73 5.87
N ALA A 82 9.28 -16.81 6.60
CA ALA A 82 9.42 -16.87 8.06
C ALA A 82 10.86 -16.69 8.58
N ASN A 83 11.87 -17.00 7.76
CA ASN A 83 13.28 -16.71 8.09
C ASN A 83 13.63 -15.23 7.91
N TYR A 84 12.82 -14.47 7.16
CA TYR A 84 12.95 -13.03 6.98
C TYR A 84 12.11 -12.24 7.97
N ILE A 85 10.85 -12.59 8.20
CA ILE A 85 9.99 -12.04 9.26
C ILE A 85 9.92 -13.04 10.41
N THR A 86 10.93 -12.98 11.28
CA THR A 86 10.97 -13.70 12.55
C THR A 86 10.09 -12.98 13.60
N PRO A 87 9.79 -13.59 14.76
CA PRO A 87 9.02 -12.91 15.81
C PRO A 87 9.60 -11.55 16.21
N ILE A 88 10.92 -11.44 16.35
CA ILE A 88 11.62 -10.19 16.68
C ILE A 88 11.44 -9.16 15.55
N LYS A 89 11.71 -9.55 14.30
CA LYS A 89 11.59 -8.64 13.15
C LYS A 89 10.17 -8.19 12.89
N PHE A 90 9.18 -9.03 13.16
CA PHE A 90 7.78 -8.65 13.14
C PHE A 90 7.50 -7.53 14.17
N ALA A 91 7.93 -7.72 15.41
CA ALA A 91 7.74 -6.75 16.48
C ALA A 91 8.42 -5.40 16.17
N GLU A 92 9.67 -5.45 15.69
CA GLU A 92 10.42 -4.27 15.24
C GLU A 92 9.72 -3.53 14.10
N HIS A 93 9.19 -4.26 13.10
CA HIS A 93 8.43 -3.66 11.99
C HIS A 93 7.20 -2.90 12.49
N ILE A 94 6.43 -3.52 13.38
CA ILE A 94 5.21 -2.91 13.93
C ILE A 94 5.56 -1.70 14.81
N GLU A 95 6.57 -1.82 15.67
CA GLU A 95 7.05 -0.70 16.48
C GLU A 95 7.46 0.49 15.60
N GLN A 96 8.26 0.24 14.56
CA GLN A 96 8.70 1.29 13.63
C GLN A 96 7.51 1.93 12.91
N LYS A 97 6.55 1.14 12.42
CA LYS A 97 5.34 1.66 11.73
C LYS A 97 4.45 2.48 12.65
N LEU A 98 4.38 2.14 13.93
CA LEU A 98 3.52 2.83 14.89
C LEU A 98 4.23 3.97 15.64
N ARG A 99 5.55 4.13 15.49
CA ARG A 99 6.37 5.11 16.21
C ARG A 99 5.94 6.57 16.01
N SER A 100 5.39 6.91 14.85
CA SER A 100 4.91 8.27 14.55
C SER A 100 3.61 8.63 15.26
N PHE A 101 2.90 7.65 15.84
CA PHE A 101 1.61 7.86 16.50
C PHE A 101 1.82 8.07 18.00
N SER A 102 1.78 9.33 18.44
CA SER A 102 1.97 9.72 19.85
C SER A 102 0.92 9.14 20.80
N ASN A 103 -0.24 8.74 20.26
CA ASN A 103 -1.35 8.13 20.98
C ASN A 103 -1.28 6.59 21.03
N VAL A 104 -0.22 5.97 20.48
CA VAL A 104 -0.04 4.52 20.46
C VAL A 104 1.17 4.13 21.30
N LYS A 105 0.99 3.14 22.19
CA LYS A 105 2.07 2.55 22.98
C LYS A 105 2.25 1.09 22.60
N VAL A 106 3.44 0.75 22.10
CA VAL A 106 3.80 -0.62 21.72
C VAL A 106 4.51 -1.31 22.89
N HIS A 107 4.11 -2.55 23.18
CA HIS A 107 4.71 -3.38 24.22
C HIS A 107 5.26 -4.65 23.57
N ILE A 108 6.59 -4.75 23.48
CA ILE A 108 7.29 -5.93 22.97
C ILE A 108 7.63 -6.85 24.16
N ARG A 109 7.41 -8.16 24.02
CA ARG A 109 7.68 -9.18 25.04
C ARG A 109 8.48 -10.33 24.45
#